data_AF-A0A849PTD3-F1
#
_entry.id   AF-A0A849PTD3-F1
#
_cell.length_a   1.000
_cell.length_b   1.000
_cell.length_c   1.000
_cell.angle_alpha   90.00
_cell.angle_beta   90.00
_cell.angle_gamma   90.00
#
_symmetry.space_group_name_H-M   'P 1'
#
loop_
_entity.id
_entity.type
_entity.pdbx_description
1 polymer ?
#
loop_
_entity_poly.entity_id
_entity_poly.type
_entity_poly.pdbx_seq_one_letter_code
_entity_poly.pdbx_strand_id
1 'polypeptide(L)' 'MKGVYVLIVKVDKDIQEKIGALGKIRFCRGTYAYVGSAQNGLEKRIARHLSKKKSLFWHIDYLLNSRHAKV' A
#
# COMPACT_ATOMS: atom_id res chain seq x y z
N MET A 1 -2.09 -20.25 3.52
CA MET A 1 -1.03 -20.14 2.49
C MET A 1 0.08 -19.19 2.94
N LYS A 2 1.33 -19.50 2.58
CA LYS A 2 2.52 -18.64 2.70
C LYS A 2 3.00 -18.23 1.31
N GLY A 3 3.66 -17.08 1.17
CA GLY A 3 4.20 -16.67 -0.12
C GLY A 3 4.59 -15.20 -0.21
N VAL A 4 4.96 -14.79 -1.41
CA VAL A 4 5.27 -13.41 -1.81
C VAL A 4 4.12 -12.91 -2.69
N TYR A 5 3.81 -11.62 -2.60
CA TYR A 5 2.79 -10.96 -3.42
C TYR A 5 3.30 -9.60 -3.88
N VAL A 6 2.70 -9.13 -4.97
CA VAL A 6 2.89 -7.77 -5.47
C VAL A 6 1.52 -7.09 -5.53
N LEU A 7 1.42 -5.91 -4.92
CA LEU A 7 0.29 -5.01 -5.14
C LEU A 7 0.70 -4.00 -6.20
N ILE A 8 -0.06 -3.94 -7.29
CA ILE A 8 0.09 -2.91 -8.31
C ILE A 8 -0.76 -1.72 -7.89
N VAL A 9 -0.14 -0.56 -7.70
CA VAL A 9 -0.83 0.64 -7.22
C VAL A 9 -0.75 1.72 -8.28
N LYS A 10 -1.91 2.16 -8.75
CA LYS A 10 -2.02 3.32 -9.63
C LYS A 10 -2.18 4.59 -8.81
N VAL A 11 -1.32 5.56 -9.07
CA VAL A 11 -1.37 6.92 -8.54
C VAL A 11 -1.84 7.84 -9.66
N ASP A 12 -3.02 8.45 -9.51
CA ASP A 12 -3.72 9.15 -10.60
C ASP A 12 -3.18 10.56 -10.91
N LYS A 13 -2.42 11.14 -9.99
CA LYS A 13 -1.73 12.43 -10.12
C LYS A 13 -0.54 12.52 -9.17
N ASP A 14 0.30 13.52 -9.35
CA ASP A 14 1.36 13.82 -8.37
C ASP A 14 0.74 14.12 -6.98
N ILE A 15 1.20 13.40 -5.96
CA ILE A 15 0.76 13.55 -4.57
C ILE A 15 1.94 13.60 -3.62
N GLN A 16 1.73 14.21 -2.46
CA GLN A 16 2.67 14.18 -1.35
C GLN A 16 1.93 13.66 -0.12
N GLU A 17 2.34 12.49 0.37
CA GLU A 17 1.65 11.78 1.45
C GLU A 17 2.61 11.56 2.63
N LYS A 18 2.07 11.58 3.86
CA LYS A 18 2.84 11.22 5.05
C LYS A 18 2.80 9.69 5.22
N ILE A 19 3.94 9.04 5.04
CA ILE A 19 4.10 7.59 5.07
C ILE A 19 4.71 7.16 6.40
N GLY A 20 3.89 7.04 7.44
CA GLY A 20 4.32 6.59 8.76
C GLY A 20 5.59 7.31 9.26
N ALA A 21 6.61 6.53 9.62
CA ALA A 21 7.90 7.02 10.08
C ALA A 21 8.80 7.57 8.96
N LEU A 22 8.52 7.28 7.69
CA LEU A 22 9.29 7.81 6.55
C LEU A 22 9.00 9.30 6.26
N GLY A 23 8.02 9.89 6.94
CA GLY A 23 7.67 11.30 6.76
C GLY A 23 6.94 11.56 5.45
N LYS A 24 7.11 12.76 4.88
CA LYS A 24 6.44 13.16 3.64
C LYS A 24 7.21 12.63 2.43
N ILE A 25 6.56 11.82 1.61
CA ILE A 25 7.12 11.29 0.36
C ILE A 25 6.31 11.84 -0.81
N ARG A 26 7.01 12.26 -1.88
CA ARG A 26 6.39 12.61 -3.15
C ARG A 26 6.24 11.36 -4.02
N PHE A 27 5.03 11.13 -4.51
CA PHE A 27 4.74 10.13 -5.53
C PHE A 27 4.32 10.87 -6.80
N CYS A 28 5.03 10.65 -7.90
CA CYS A 28 4.61 11.14 -9.20
C CYS A 28 3.43 10.30 -9.71
N ARG A 29 2.61 10.85 -10.60
CA ARG A 29 1.59 10.06 -11.31
C ARG A 29 2.24 8.84 -11.97
N GLY A 30 1.69 7.66 -11.74
CA GLY A 30 2.25 6.44 -12.33
C GLY A 30 1.73 5.16 -11.69
N THR A 31 2.34 4.05 -12.10
CA THR A 31 2.08 2.72 -11.55
C THR A 31 3.26 2.28 -10.71
N TYR A 32 2.98 1.85 -9.48
CA TYR A 32 3.97 1.43 -8.50
C TYR A 32 3.75 -0.04 -8.15
N ALA A 33 4.82 -0.74 -7.80
CA ALA A 33 4.75 -2.10 -7.28
C ALA A 33 5.15 -2.11 -5.80
N TYR A 34 4.28 -2.63 -4.95
CA TYR A 34 4.60 -2.94 -3.56
C TYR A 34 4.78 -4.44 -3.40
N VAL A 35 6.00 -4.86 -3.06
CA VAL A 35 6.35 -6.26 -2.86
C VAL A 35 6.31 -6.58 -1.37
N GLY A 36 5.57 -7.62 -1.01
CA GLY A 36 5.47 -8.09 0.36
C GLY A 36 5.49 -9.62 0.44
N SER A 37 5.74 -10.14 1.65
CA SER A 37 5.64 -11.57 1.93
C SER A 37 4.74 -11.82 3.14
N ALA A 38 4.20 -13.02 3.20
CA ALA A 38 3.47 -13.53 4.35
C ALA A 38 3.95 -14.95 4.62
N GLN A 39 4.61 -15.15 5.77
CA GLN A 39 5.01 -16.50 6.20
C GLN A 39 3.82 -17.31 6.69
N ASN A 40 2.77 -16.65 7.17
CA ASN A 40 1.48 -17.24 7.54
C ASN A 40 0.35 -16.29 7.10
N GLY A 41 -0.75 -16.84 6.59
CA GLY A 41 -1.96 -16.08 6.29
C GLY A 41 -1.83 -15.07 5.14
N LEU A 42 -1.27 -15.47 3.99
CA LEU A 42 -1.13 -14.62 2.80
C LEU A 42 -2.41 -13.90 2.39
N GLU A 43 -3.52 -14.64 2.25
CA GLU A 43 -4.83 -14.07 1.89
C GLU A 43 -5.30 -13.02 2.90
N LYS A 44 -5.14 -13.29 4.21
CA LYS A 44 -5.50 -12.33 5.26
C LYS A 44 -4.65 -11.06 5.18
N ARG A 45 -3.37 -11.18 4.84
CA ARG A 45 -2.47 -10.02 4.67
C ARG A 45 -2.89 -9.18 3.45
N ILE A 46 -3.18 -9.81 2.32
CA ILE A 46 -3.67 -9.12 1.12
C ILE A 46 -5.02 -8.45 1.41
N ALA A 47 -5.99 -9.19 1.98
CA ALA A 47 -7.30 -8.66 2.35
C ALA A 47 -7.18 -7.46 3.31
N ARG A 48 -6.24 -7.50 4.25
CA ARG A 48 -5.95 -6.34 5.10
C ARG A 48 -5.47 -5.14 4.27
N HIS A 49 -4.52 -5.31 3.35
CA HIS A 49 -4.07 -4.19 2.51
C HIS A 49 -5.18 -3.61 1.62
N LEU A 50 -6.14 -4.43 1.20
CA LEU A 50 -7.29 -3.98 0.41
C LEU A 50 -8.42 -3.34 1.26
N SER A 51 -8.49 -3.64 2.56
CA SER A 51 -9.49 -3.05 3.46
C SER A 51 -9.29 -1.54 3.62
N LYS A 52 -10.37 -0.75 3.52
CA LYS A 52 -10.33 0.69 3.76
C LYS A 52 -10.38 1.06 5.25
N LYS A 53 -11.05 0.25 6.07
CA LYS A 53 -11.17 0.49 7.51
C LYS A 53 -10.16 -0.37 8.27
N LYS A 54 -9.02 0.22 8.63
CA LYS A 54 -7.95 -0.42 9.40
C LYS A 54 -7.03 0.62 10.02
N SER A 55 -6.31 0.23 11.07
CA SER A 55 -5.16 1.00 11.54
C SER A 55 -4.03 0.93 10.53
N LEU A 56 -3.44 2.07 10.20
CA LEU A 56 -2.30 2.15 9.28
C LEU A 56 -1.04 1.69 10.02
N PHE A 57 -0.38 0.66 9.48
CA PHE A 57 0.82 0.10 10.11
C PHE A 57 1.95 -0.05 9.08
N TRP A 58 1.65 -0.61 7.92
CA TRP A 58 2.64 -0.72 6.84
C TRP A 58 2.66 0.55 5.99
N HIS A 59 3.83 0.88 5.43
CA HIS A 59 3.97 2.05 4.53
C HIS A 59 2.95 2.07 3.39
N ILE A 60 2.61 0.89 2.83
CA ILE A 60 1.60 0.77 1.79
C ILE A 60 0.18 1.12 2.28
N ASP A 61 -0.12 0.90 3.56
CA ASP A 61 -1.43 1.24 4.12
C ASP A 61 -1.66 2.76 4.07
N TYR A 62 -0.61 3.55 4.35
CA TYR A 62 -0.67 5.02 4.26
C TYR A 62 -0.92 5.48 2.84
N LEU A 63 -0.18 4.93 1.86
CA LEU A 63 -0.39 5.27 0.45
C LEU A 63 -1.81 4.90 0.01
N LEU A 64 -2.29 3.69 0.32
CA LEU A 64 -3.63 3.21 -0.07
C LEU A 64 -4.80 3.88 0.67
N ASN A 65 -4.49 4.67 1.71
CA ASN A 65 -5.44 5.54 2.39
C ASN A 65 -5.67 6.86 1.62
N SER A 66 -4.77 7.23 0.71
CA SER A 66 -4.98 8.36 -0.20
C SER A 66 -6.07 8.03 -1.22
N ARG A 67 -6.96 8.99 -1.50
CA ARG A 67 -8.00 8.84 -2.56
C ARG A 67 -7.43 8.75 -3.97
N HIS A 68 -6.16 9.14 -4.13
CA HIS A 68 -5.43 9.20 -5.39
C HIS A 68 -4.60 7.96 -5.68
N ALA A 69 -4.51 7.02 -4.73
CA ALA A 69 -3.81 5.75 -4.89
C ALA A 69 -4.81 4.58 -4.81
N LYS A 70 -4.79 3.70 -5.82
CA LYS A 70 -5.69 2.55 -5.92
C LYS A 70 -4.92 1.30 -6.32
N VAL A 71 -5.21 0.18 -5.66
CA VAL A 71 -4.81 -1.16 -6.12
C VAL A 71 -5.78 -1.59 -7.22
#